data_AF-A0A9E2CE58-F1
#
_entry.id   AF-A0A9E2CE58-F1
#
_cell.length_a   1.000
_cell.length_b   1.000
_cell.length_c   1.000
_cell.angle_alpha   90.00
_cell.angle_beta   90.00
_cell.angle_gamma   90.00
#
_symmetry.space_group_name_H-M   'P 1'
#
loop_
_entity.id
_entity.type
_entity.pdbx_description
1 polymer ?
#
loop_
_entity_poly.entity_id
_entity_poly.type
_entity_poly.pdbx_seq_one_letter_code
_entity_poly.pdbx_strand_id
1 'polypeptide(L)'
;PYRILPEKSDAYSFSEFKKGMRKLFKWPRNRQKELREVLTLGENATQHFITEMQNRDNTLPNIQQHPGFKDKAWEGQKTPYFDMLELMEFYPLDKKEEGK
;
A
#
# COMPACT_ATOMS: atom_id res chain seq x y z
N PRO A 1 7.34 1.58 -13.01
CA PRO A 1 6.19 0.94 -13.71
C PRO A 1 5.98 -0.51 -13.25
N TYR A 2 4.73 -0.87 -12.89
CA TYR A 2 4.36 -2.23 -12.47
C TYR A 2 4.31 -3.19 -13.66
N ARG A 3 4.71 -4.47 -13.47
CA ARG A 3 4.78 -5.47 -14.56
C ARG A 3 3.62 -6.47 -14.47
N ILE A 4 3.00 -6.74 -15.63
CA ILE A 4 1.81 -7.59 -15.76
C ILE A 4 2.20 -9.08 -15.91
N LEU A 5 3.41 -9.38 -16.38
CA LEU A 5 3.90 -10.75 -16.56
C LEU A 5 4.94 -11.09 -15.48
N PRO A 6 4.72 -12.15 -14.66
CA PRO A 6 5.64 -12.51 -13.61
C PRO A 6 6.81 -13.31 -14.19
N GLU A 7 8.00 -12.72 -14.26
CA GLU A 7 9.22 -13.53 -14.12
C GLU A 7 9.39 -13.84 -12.63
N LYS A 8 9.82 -15.07 -12.32
CA LYS A 8 9.89 -15.64 -10.96
C LYS A 8 10.22 -14.61 -9.85
N SER A 9 9.31 -14.48 -8.89
CA SER A 9 9.41 -13.63 -7.68
C SER A 9 9.74 -12.15 -7.92
N ASP A 10 9.05 -11.50 -8.85
CA ASP A 10 9.11 -10.05 -9.00
C ASP A 10 8.26 -9.35 -7.92
N ALA A 11 8.93 -8.54 -7.09
CA ALA A 11 8.31 -7.66 -6.09
C ALA A 11 7.28 -6.68 -6.69
N TYR A 12 7.42 -6.38 -7.99
CA TYR A 12 6.53 -5.50 -8.74
C TYR A 12 5.41 -6.25 -9.46
N SER A 13 5.19 -7.52 -9.12
CA SER A 13 4.06 -8.28 -9.66
C SER A 13 2.72 -7.73 -9.15
N PHE A 14 1.73 -7.70 -10.05
CA PHE A 14 0.38 -7.22 -9.72
C PHE A 14 -0.27 -8.05 -8.60
N SER A 15 0.08 -9.32 -8.46
CA SER A 15 -0.42 -10.19 -7.40
C SER A 15 0.05 -9.76 -6.01
N GLU A 16 1.32 -9.41 -5.83
CA GLU A 16 1.84 -8.85 -4.57
C GLU A 16 1.22 -7.48 -4.29
N PHE A 17 1.07 -6.65 -5.33
CA PHE A 17 0.41 -5.36 -5.22
C PHE A 17 -1.06 -5.51 -4.74
N LYS A 18 -1.80 -6.49 -5.28
CA LYS A 18 -3.18 -6.84 -4.87
C LYS A 18 -3.25 -7.30 -3.43
N LYS A 19 -2.27 -8.08 -2.94
CA LYS A 19 -2.19 -8.44 -1.51
C LYS A 19 -2.00 -7.20 -0.65
N GLY A 20 -1.15 -6.27 -1.10
CA GLY A 20 -0.93 -4.98 -0.43
C GLY A 20 -2.21 -4.16 -0.32
N MET A 21 -2.90 -3.96 -1.44
CA MET A 21 -4.20 -3.27 -1.49
C MET A 21 -5.24 -3.91 -0.57
N ARG A 22 -5.35 -5.24 -0.54
CA ARG A 22 -6.29 -5.93 0.37
C ARG A 22 -5.99 -5.68 1.84
N LYS A 23 -4.73 -5.56 2.23
CA LYS A 23 -4.35 -5.23 3.61
C LYS A 23 -4.72 -3.79 3.94
N LEU A 24 -4.44 -2.85 3.04
CA LEU A 24 -4.77 -1.44 3.22
C LEU A 24 -6.30 -1.19 3.19
N PHE A 25 -7.04 -1.96 2.40
CA PHE A 25 -8.51 -1.91 2.35
C PHE A 25 -9.18 -2.25 3.68
N LYS A 26 -8.53 -3.04 4.53
CA LYS A 26 -9.03 -3.35 5.88
C LYS A 26 -8.91 -2.17 6.84
N TRP A 27 -8.11 -1.16 6.52
CA TRP A 27 -7.99 0.01 7.38
C TRP A 27 -9.31 0.79 7.39
N PRO A 28 -9.64 1.49 8.49
CA PRO A 28 -10.77 2.41 8.51
C PRO A 28 -10.67 3.45 7.39
N ARG A 29 -11.77 3.75 6.70
CA ARG A 29 -11.81 4.69 5.55
C ARG A 29 -11.24 6.07 5.86
N ASN A 30 -11.47 6.58 7.07
CA ASN A 30 -10.88 7.86 7.50
C ASN A 30 -9.34 7.79 7.56
N ARG A 31 -8.76 6.67 7.99
CA ARG A 31 -7.30 6.48 8.02
C ARG A 31 -6.69 6.30 6.64
N GLN A 32 -7.42 5.71 5.69
CA GLN A 32 -6.98 5.65 4.30
C GLN A 32 -6.91 7.05 3.67
N LYS A 33 -7.90 7.91 3.96
CA LYS A 33 -7.90 9.31 3.51
C LYS A 33 -6.78 10.12 4.16
N GLU A 34 -6.60 9.98 5.46
CA GLU A 34 -5.52 10.64 6.20
C GLU A 34 -4.14 10.19 5.68
N LEU A 35 -3.96 8.89 5.39
CA LEU A 35 -2.75 8.39 4.75
C LEU A 35 -2.48 9.11 3.42
N ARG A 36 -3.49 9.29 2.57
CA ARG A 36 -3.37 10.04 1.31
C ARG A 36 -2.91 11.47 1.55
N GLU A 37 -3.50 12.15 2.53
CA GLU A 37 -3.15 13.52 2.88
C GLU A 37 -1.69 13.61 3.36
N VAL A 38 -1.28 12.78 4.32
CA VAL A 38 0.10 12.84 4.85
C VAL A 38 1.16 12.45 3.83
N LEU A 39 0.86 11.56 2.88
CA LEU A 39 1.75 11.24 1.77
C LEU A 39 2.06 12.50 0.93
N THR A 40 1.09 13.40 0.71
CA THR A 40 1.34 14.66 -0.02
C THR A 40 2.25 15.63 0.73
N LEU A 41 2.35 15.50 2.06
CA LEU A 41 3.23 16.31 2.91
C LEU A 41 4.67 15.78 2.97
N GLY A 42 4.92 14.58 2.42
CA GLY A 42 6.25 13.98 2.29
C GLY A 42 6.63 13.01 3.43
N GLU A 43 7.88 12.53 3.38
CA GLU A 43 8.38 11.42 4.21
C GLU A 43 8.27 11.69 5.71
N ASN A 44 8.71 12.85 6.19
CA ASN A 44 8.72 13.16 7.62
C ASN A 44 7.30 13.16 8.23
N ALA A 45 6.34 13.83 7.57
CA ALA A 45 4.95 13.85 8.02
C ALA A 45 4.33 12.45 7.98
N THR A 46 4.64 11.68 6.94
CA THR A 46 4.14 10.31 6.80
C THR A 46 4.70 9.40 7.89
N GLN A 47 5.98 9.52 8.24
CA GLN A 47 6.62 8.68 9.25
C GLN A 47 5.91 8.75 10.61
N HIS A 48 5.58 9.96 11.07
CA HIS A 48 4.85 10.15 12.33
C HIS A 48 3.49 9.44 12.31
N PHE A 49 2.74 9.60 11.21
CA PHE A 49 1.46 8.93 11.04
C PHE A 49 1.59 7.40 11.04
N ILE A 50 2.59 6.83 10.35
CA ILE A 50 2.80 5.38 10.31
C ILE A 50 3.13 4.82 11.69
N THR A 51 3.97 5.51 12.47
CA THR A 51 4.28 5.09 13.84
C THR A 51 3.02 5.07 14.72
N GLU A 52 2.13 6.06 14.58
CA GLU A 52 0.85 6.04 15.30
C GLU A 52 -0.07 4.90 14.87
N MET A 53 -0.12 4.60 13.57
CA MET A 53 -0.95 3.50 13.04
C MET A 53 -0.44 2.14 13.49
N GLN A 54 0.88 1.94 13.54
CA GLN A 54 1.51 0.72 14.02
C GLN A 54 1.12 0.42 15.48
N ASN A 55 1.04 1.43 16.34
CA ASN A 55 0.58 1.29 17.73
C ASN A 55 -0.91 0.89 17.86
N ARG A 56 -1.67 0.97 16.77
CA ARG A 56 -3.09 0.61 16.69
C ARG A 56 -3.33 -0.62 15.80
N ASP A 57 -2.31 -1.46 15.66
CA ASP A 57 -2.28 -2.68 14.84
C ASP A 57 -2.55 -2.46 13.33
N ASN A 58 -2.50 -1.21 12.87
CA ASN A 58 -2.65 -0.85 11.47
C ASN A 58 -1.27 -0.68 10.84
N THR A 59 -0.78 -1.74 10.19
CA THR A 59 0.54 -1.73 9.54
C THR A 59 0.41 -1.63 8.03
N LEU A 60 1.28 -0.83 7.40
CA LEU A 60 1.33 -0.76 5.95
C LEU A 60 1.64 -2.13 5.34
N PRO A 61 1.21 -2.39 4.10
CA PRO A 61 1.60 -3.60 3.40
C PRO A 61 3.10 -3.61 3.12
N ASN A 62 3.72 -4.77 3.36
CA ASN A 62 5.12 -4.96 3.04
C ASN A 62 5.27 -5.11 1.52
N ILE A 63 6.28 -4.47 0.95
CA ILE A 63 6.61 -4.63 -0.47
C ILE A 63 7.87 -5.46 -0.53
N GLN A 64 7.82 -6.55 -1.29
CA GLN A 64 8.97 -7.45 -1.41
C GLN A 64 10.18 -6.66 -1.92
N GLN A 65 11.39 -6.99 -1.46
CA GLN A 65 12.65 -6.29 -1.81
C GLN A 65 12.75 -4.83 -1.32
N HIS A 66 11.68 -4.26 -0.75
CA HIS A 66 11.62 -2.89 -0.24
C HIS A 66 10.97 -2.83 1.16
N PRO A 67 11.64 -3.39 2.18
CA PRO A 67 11.09 -3.46 3.53
C PRO A 67 10.92 -2.07 4.17
N GLY A 68 11.69 -1.06 3.75
CA GLY A 68 11.65 0.29 4.30
C GLY A 68 10.31 0.99 4.05
N PHE A 69 9.61 0.64 2.96
CA PHE A 69 8.26 1.17 2.71
C PHE A 69 7.27 0.82 3.81
N LYS A 70 7.39 -0.32 4.48
CA LYS A 70 6.46 -0.70 5.56
C LYS A 70 6.56 0.24 6.76
N ASP A 71 7.78 0.71 7.04
CA ASP A 71 8.07 1.47 8.25
C ASP A 71 8.02 2.98 8.01
N LYS A 72 8.39 3.43 6.81
CA LYS A 72 8.50 4.86 6.47
C LYS A 72 7.51 5.36 5.44
N ALA A 73 6.75 4.47 4.81
CA ALA A 73 5.96 4.71 3.60
C ALA A 73 6.76 5.15 2.34
N TRP A 74 8.00 5.58 2.50
CA TRP A 74 8.87 6.15 1.48
C TRP A 74 10.23 5.43 1.45
N GLU A 75 10.82 5.37 0.26
CA GLU A 75 12.22 5.04 0.04
C GLU A 75 12.74 5.99 -1.05
N GLY A 76 13.50 7.01 -0.63
CA GLY A 76 13.84 8.13 -1.49
C GLY A 76 12.58 8.89 -1.94
N GLN A 77 12.46 9.15 -3.24
CA GLN A 77 11.31 9.89 -3.81
C GLN A 77 10.16 8.97 -4.28
N LYS A 78 10.12 7.72 -3.81
CA LYS A 78 9.14 6.73 -4.25
C LYS A 78 8.22 6.34 -3.12
N THR A 79 6.96 6.11 -3.46
CA THR A 79 5.99 5.47 -2.58
C THR A 79 4.95 4.70 -3.42
N PRO A 80 4.69 3.42 -3.12
CA PRO A 80 3.69 2.64 -3.85
C PRO A 80 2.26 2.89 -3.34
N TYR A 81 2.11 3.62 -2.24
CA TYR A 81 0.84 3.73 -1.54
C TYR A 81 -0.14 4.69 -2.21
N PHE A 82 0.32 5.67 -3.00
CA PHE A 82 -0.57 6.48 -3.84
C PHE A 82 -1.32 5.60 -4.84
N ASP A 83 -0.57 4.83 -5.63
CA ASP A 83 -1.16 3.92 -6.62
C ASP A 83 -2.09 2.90 -5.95
N MET A 84 -1.74 2.37 -4.77
CA MET A 84 -2.60 1.44 -4.04
C MET A 84 -3.90 2.10 -3.61
N LEU A 85 -3.83 3.31 -3.03
CA LEU A 85 -5.00 4.05 -2.56
C LEU A 85 -5.90 4.49 -3.71
N GLU A 86 -5.35 4.87 -4.86
CA GLU A 86 -6.12 5.19 -6.06
C GLU A 86 -6.79 3.95 -6.62
N LEU A 87 -6.03 2.88 -6.84
CA LEU A 87 -6.57 1.64 -7.40
C LEU A 87 -7.62 1.01 -6.48
N MET A 88 -7.51 1.15 -5.16
CA MET A 88 -8.54 0.72 -4.21
C MET A 88 -9.89 1.41 -4.40
N GLU A 89 -9.94 2.60 -4.99
CA GLU A 89 -11.20 3.32 -5.27
C GLU A 89 -11.89 2.81 -6.54
N PHE A 90 -11.12 2.26 -7.50
CA PHE A 90 -11.64 1.81 -8.80
C PHE A 90 -11.72 0.29 -8.92
N TYR A 91 -10.87 -0.44 -8.22
CA TYR A 91 -10.74 -1.89 -8.35
C TYR A 91 -11.61 -2.62 -7.31
N PRO A 92 -12.53 -3.51 -7.74
CA PRO A 92 -13.38 -4.26 -6.82
C PRO A 92 -12.55 -5.29 -6.05
N LEU A 93 -12.17 -4.97 -4.81
CA LEU A 93 -11.42 -5.86 -3.92
C LEU A 93 -12.31 -6.83 -3.14
N ASP A 94 -13.60 -6.54 -3.10
CA ASP A 94 -14.69 -7.18 -2.38
C ASP A 94 -15.32 -8.34 -3.14
N LYS A 95 -15.18 -8.39 -4.47
CA LYS A 95 -15.62 -9.54 -5.25
C LYS A 95 -14.60 -10.67 -5.08
N LYS A 96 -15.04 -11.80 -4.49
CA LYS A 96 -14.39 -13.08 -4.75
C LYS A 96 -14.30 -13.19 -6.27
N GLU A 97 -13.10 -13.36 -6.79
CA GLU A 97 -12.96 -13.77 -8.19
C GLU A 97 -13.74 -15.09 -8.29
N GLU A 98 -14.94 -15.03 -8.85
CA GLU A 98 -15.70 -16.21 -9.23
C GLU A 98 -14.89 -16.89 -10.33
N GLY A 99 -13.97 -17.76 -9.90
CA GLY A 99 -13.34 -18.72 -10.78
C GLY A 99 -14.41 -19.67 -11.30
N LYS A 100 -14.78 -19.47 -12.56
CA LYS A 100 -15.13 -20.56 -13.46
C LYS A 100 -13.87 -21.32 -13.85
#